data_AF-A0A118JXN4-F1
#
_entry.id   AF-A0A118JXN4-F1
#
_cell.length_a   1.000
_cell.length_b   1.000
_cell.length_c   1.000
_cell.angle_alpha   90.00
_cell.angle_beta   90.00
_cell.angle_gamma   90.00
#
_symmetry.space_group_name_H-M   'P 1'
#
loop_
_entity.id
_entity.type
_entity.pdbx_description
1 polymer ?
#
loop_
_entity_poly.entity_id
_entity_poly.type
_entity_poly.pdbx_seq_one_letter_code
_entity_poly.pdbx_strand_id
1 'polypeptide(L)' 'MNPNTDKLVRRTTMVATVTAAYFLLTADYGPEPNVLDPIKNTIQSAEQSVKKFIFGSKEEAKKPAAEKHP' A
#
# COMPACT_ATOMS: atom_id res chain seq x y z
N MET A 1 -32.15 11.92 -28.69
CA MET A 1 -31.34 11.24 -27.66
C MET A 1 -30.83 9.93 -28.24
N ASN A 2 -29.54 9.64 -28.13
CA ASN A 2 -28.97 8.40 -28.67
C ASN A 2 -29.20 7.28 -27.64
N PRO A 3 -30.01 6.25 -27.97
CA PRO A 3 -30.39 5.21 -27.01
C PRO A 3 -29.20 4.39 -26.50
N ASN A 4 -28.08 4.36 -27.23
CA ASN A 4 -26.85 3.71 -26.77
C ASN A 4 -26.13 4.55 -25.71
N THR A 5 -26.15 5.87 -25.87
CA THR A 5 -25.61 6.82 -24.88
C THR A 5 -26.40 6.76 -23.59
N ASP A 6 -27.73 6.72 -23.65
CA ASP A 6 -28.59 6.65 -22.45
C ASP A 6 -28.34 5.35 -21.64
N LYS A 7 -28.16 4.21 -22.33
CA LYS A 7 -27.82 2.93 -21.69
C LYS A 7 -26.43 2.96 -21.04
N LEU A 8 -25.45 3.56 -21.70
CA LEU A 8 -24.10 3.71 -21.17
C LEU A 8 -24.11 4.58 -19.92
N VAL A 9 -24.69 5.77 -19.99
CA VAL A 9 -24.79 6.71 -18.87
C VAL A 9 -25.45 6.03 -17.68
N ARG A 10 -26.58 5.35 -17.88
CA ARG A 10 -27.29 4.65 -16.78
C ARG A 10 -26.42 3.60 -16.08
N ARG A 11 -25.69 2.78 -16.84
CA ARG A 11 -24.78 1.76 -16.28
C ARG A 11 -23.63 2.40 -15.53
N THR A 12 -22.99 3.40 -16.13
CA THR A 12 -21.86 4.10 -15.52
C THR A 12 -22.30 4.80 -14.24
N THR A 13 -23.44 5.49 -14.23
CA THR A 13 -23.99 6.11 -13.02
C THR A 13 -24.25 5.06 -11.94
N MET A 14 -24.87 3.92 -12.27
CA MET A 14 -25.12 2.87 -11.28
C MET A 14 -23.82 2.34 -10.66
N VAL A 15 -22.80 2.05 -11.48
CA VAL A 15 -21.49 1.58 -11.00
C VAL A 15 -20.80 2.66 -10.17
N ALA A 16 -20.75 3.90 -10.67
CA ALA A 16 -20.15 5.03 -9.97
C ALA A 16 -20.80 5.27 -8.61
N THR A 17 -22.13 5.19 -8.51
CA THR A 17 -22.85 5.32 -7.25
C THR A 17 -22.48 4.21 -6.27
N VAL A 18 -22.43 2.95 -6.71
CA VAL A 18 -22.03 1.83 -5.83
C VAL A 18 -20.59 1.98 -5.36
N THR A 19 -19.67 2.34 -6.27
CA THR A 19 -18.26 2.57 -5.93
C THR A 19 -18.09 3.74 -4.96
N ALA A 20 -18.76 4.87 -5.21
CA ALA A 20 -18.73 6.03 -4.31
C ALA A 20 -19.32 5.69 -2.95
N ALA A 21 -20.45 4.97 -2.90
CA ALA A 21 -21.06 4.53 -1.65
C ALA A 21 -20.14 3.60 -0.86
N TYR A 22 -19.48 2.64 -1.53
CA TYR A 22 -18.47 1.78 -0.90
C TYR A 22 -17.33 2.62 -0.30
N PHE A 23 -16.75 3.54 -1.09
CA PHE A 23 -15.67 4.40 -0.61
C PHE A 23 -16.07 5.29 0.55
N LEU A 24 -17.25 5.92 0.50
CA LEU A 24 -17.75 6.78 1.58
C LEU A 24 -18.05 5.96 2.85
N LEU A 25 -18.65 4.77 2.70
CA LEU A 25 -18.91 3.88 3.82
C LEU A 25 -17.63 3.40 4.46
N THR A 26 -16.60 3.10 3.67
CA THR A 26 -15.29 2.69 4.17
C THR A 26 -14.35 3.86 4.45
N ALA A 27 -14.78 5.12 4.30
CA ALA A 27 -13.89 6.28 4.44
C ALA A 27 -13.40 6.47 5.88
N ASP A 28 -14.28 6.22 6.85
CA ASP A 28 -13.97 6.28 8.28
C ASP A 28 -13.36 4.97 8.81
N TYR A 29 -13.46 3.89 8.04
CA TYR A 29 -12.75 2.64 8.29
C TYR A 29 -11.35 2.78 7.69
N GLY A 30 -10.46 3.48 8.41
CA GLY A 30 -9.03 3.53 8.09
C GLY A 30 -8.47 2.11 7.85
N PRO A 31 -7.31 1.96 7.18
CA PRO A 31 -6.82 0.68 6.66
C PRO A 31 -6.87 -0.41 7.74
N GLU A 32 -7.94 -1.18 7.70
CA GLU A 32 -8.21 -2.26 8.63
C GLU A 32 -7.21 -3.36 8.31
N PRO A 33 -6.62 -4.04 9.31
CA PRO A 33 -5.65 -5.11 9.06
C PRO A 33 -6.28 -6.16 8.14
N ASN A 34 -5.89 -6.10 6.87
CA ASN A 34 -6.51 -6.86 5.80
C ASN A 34 -5.87 -8.25 5.79
N VAL A 35 -6.62 -9.28 5.35
CA VAL A 35 -6.07 -10.62 5.16
C VAL A 35 -4.87 -10.65 4.20
N LEU A 36 -4.71 -9.59 3.40
CA LEU A 36 -3.62 -9.41 2.46
C LEU A 36 -2.41 -8.64 3.02
N ASP A 37 -2.49 -8.10 4.24
CA ASP A 37 -1.37 -7.36 4.86
C ASP A 37 -0.10 -8.19 5.04
N PRO A 38 -0.15 -9.49 5.40
CA PRO A 38 1.03 -10.34 5.42
C PRO A 38 1.72 -10.42 4.04
N ILE A 39 0.93 -10.44 2.96
CA ILE A 39 1.44 -10.50 1.59
C ILE A 39 2.05 -9.14 1.20
N LYS A 40 1.39 -8.04 1.54
CA LYS A 40 1.92 -6.68 1.32
C LYS A 40 3.24 -6.46 2.05
N ASN A 41 3.33 -6.89 3.30
CA ASN A 41 4.53 -6.75 4.13
C ASN A 41 5.70 -7.60 3.60
N THR A 42 5.42 -8.81 3.12
CA THR A 42 6.46 -9.67 2.50
C THR A 42 6.98 -9.07 1.19
N ILE A 43 6.11 -8.51 0.35
CA ILE A 43 6.52 -7.81 -0.88
C ILE A 43 7.36 -6.57 -0.56
N GLN A 44 6.92 -5.74 0.40
CA GLN A 44 7.68 -4.56 0.81
C GLN A 44 9.05 -4.91 1.40
N SER A 45 9.13 -5.99 2.19
CA SER A 45 10.40 -6.49 2.74
C SER A 45 11.32 -7.00 1.64
N ALA A 46 10.79 -7.72 0.65
CA ALA A 46 11.54 -8.18 -0.51
C ALA A 46 12.08 -6.99 -1.34
N GLU A 47 11.24 -5.97 -1.59
CA GLU A 47 11.69 -4.74 -2.26
C GLU A 47 12.80 -4.03 -1.49
N GLN A 48 12.68 -3.91 -0.17
CA GLN A 48 13.72 -3.29 0.66
C GLN A 48 15.02 -4.11 0.65
N SER A 49 14.92 -5.44 0.68
CA SER A 49 16.07 -6.35 0.60
C SER A 49 16.81 -6.19 -0.73
N VAL A 50 16.08 -6.14 -1.85
CA VAL A 50 16.66 -5.90 -3.18
C VAL A 50 17.25 -4.51 -3.28
N LYS A 51 16.56 -3.48 -2.76
CA LYS A 51 17.11 -2.12 -2.70
C LYS A 51 18.43 -2.08 -1.92
N LYS A 52 18.51 -2.76 -0.76
CA LYS A 52 19.76 -2.87 0.02
C LYS A 52 20.86 -3.64 -0.71
N PHE A 53 20.50 -4.68 -1.46
CA PHE A 53 21.42 -5.47 -2.25
C PHE A 53 22.02 -4.68 -3.42
N ILE A 54 21.20 -3.90 -4.14
CA ILE A 54 21.62 -3.13 -5.32
C ILE A 54 22.33 -1.82 -4.94
N PHE A 55 21.84 -1.09 -3.94
CA PHE A 55 22.42 0.20 -3.54
C PHE A 55 23.53 0.08 -2.50
N GLY A 56 23.80 -1.13 -1.99
CA GLY A 56 24.76 -1.39 -0.93
C GLY A 56 24.28 -0.87 0.43
N SER A 57 24.57 -1.64 1.50
CA SER A 57 24.32 -1.20 2.87
C SER A 57 25.23 -0.01 3.20
N LYS A 58 24.73 1.22 3.11
CA LYS A 58 25.37 2.39 3.75
C LYS A 58 25.08 2.38 5.26
N GLU A 59 25.42 1.29 5.95
CA GLU A 59 25.46 1.25 7.41
C GLU A 59 26.65 0.39 7.85
N GLU A 60 27.83 1.01 7.88
CA GLU A 60 28.78 0.77 8.97
C GLU A 60 29.80 1.91 9.06
N ALA A 61 29.62 2.80 10.04
CA ALA A 61 30.71 3.52 10.70
C ALA A 61 30.19 4.26 11.95
N LYS A 62 29.93 3.53 13.06
CA LYS A 62 30.45 3.89 14.40
C LYS A 62 30.19 2.76 15.40
N LYS A 63 31.13 1.83 15.51
CA LYS A 63 31.44 1.14 16.77
C LYS A 63 32.85 1.58 17.17
N PRO A 64 33.04 2.01 18.43
CA PRO A 64 34.27 1.69 19.12
C PRO A 64 33.94 0.74 20.27
N ALA A 65 34.53 -0.45 20.21
CA ALA A 65 34.66 -1.35 21.34
C ALA A 65 35.98 -1.06 22.08
N ALA A 66 36.05 -1.51 23.34
CA ALA A 66 37.10 -1.36 24.35
C ALA A 66 36.99 -0.04 25.16
N GLU A 67 37.04 -0.02 26.49
CA GLU A 67 37.85 -0.85 27.37
C GLU A 67 37.34 -0.81 28.84
N LYS A 68 37.81 -1.80 29.60
CA LYS A 68 37.58 -2.17 31.01
C LYS A 68 37.56 -1.05 32.07
N HIS A 69 36.81 -1.35 33.14
CA HIS A 69 36.89 -0.81 34.52
C HIS A 69 38.32 -0.56 35.05
N PRO A 70 38.48 0.39 35.98
CA PRO A 70 38.40 0.06 37.41
C PRO A 70 37.17 0.60 38.14
#